data_AF-R9IRM9-F1
#
_entry.id   AF-R9IRM9-F1
#
_cell.length_a   1.000
_cell.length_b   1.000
_cell.length_c   1.000
_cell.angle_alpha   90.00
_cell.angle_beta   90.00
_cell.angle_gamma   90.00
#
_symmetry.space_group_name_H-M   'P 1'
#
loop_
_entity.id
_entity.type
_entity.pdbx_description
1 polymer ?
#
loop_
_entity_poly.entity_id
_entity_poly.type
_entity_poly.pdbx_seq_one_letter_code
_entity_poly.pdbx_strand_id
1 'polypeptide(L)'
;MRKLLYLCLSLSIFFIFTTTVCASDCVAYNSMEYLEDGSYFTTTVTNNSEIATLFSNVRSGNKTTTYYSRSGNKLWSVTVTGTFTYGTGSRATCIKSTVSTNVYSSSWRITNSSASKNGNNASATSTGTLYRNSTPIDSITKTVTLTCSVNGNLS
;
A
#
# COMPACT_ATOMS: atom_id res chain seq x y z
N MET A 1 -50.22 28.20 8.73
CA MET A 1 -49.55 27.68 7.50
C MET A 1 -48.21 28.37 7.18
N ARG A 2 -48.00 29.68 7.43
CA ARG A 2 -46.69 30.33 7.22
C ARG A 2 -45.55 29.82 8.13
N LYS A 3 -45.83 29.49 9.40
CA LYS A 3 -44.82 28.98 10.36
C LYS A 3 -44.30 27.57 10.04
N LEU A 4 -45.14 26.70 9.45
CA LEU A 4 -44.70 25.39 8.95
C LEU A 4 -43.86 25.50 7.66
N LEU A 5 -44.12 26.50 6.82
CA LEU A 5 -43.34 26.75 5.61
C LEU A 5 -41.88 27.14 5.94
N TYR A 6 -41.68 27.98 6.96
CA TYR A 6 -40.33 28.35 7.41
C TYR A 6 -39.56 27.20 8.08
N LEU A 7 -40.25 26.30 8.78
CA LEU A 7 -39.64 25.10 9.37
C LEU A 7 -39.12 24.15 8.28
N CYS A 8 -39.92 23.90 7.24
CA CYS A 8 -39.51 23.08 6.09
C CYS A 8 -38.39 23.72 5.25
N LEU A 9 -38.37 25.05 5.12
CA LEU A 9 -37.30 25.78 4.42
C LEU A 9 -35.99 25.81 5.20
N SER A 10 -36.05 25.79 6.54
CA SER A 10 -34.85 25.72 7.41
C SER A 10 -34.20 24.33 7.41
N LEU A 11 -35.00 23.27 7.30
CA LEU A 11 -34.51 21.88 7.33
C LEU A 11 -33.84 21.48 6.01
N SER A 12 -34.21 22.12 4.90
CA SER A 12 -33.64 21.88 3.56
C SER A 12 -32.29 22.56 3.34
N ILE A 13 -31.94 23.59 4.11
CA ILE A 13 -30.62 24.25 4.09
C ILE A 13 -29.53 23.42 4.77
N PHE A 14 -29.89 22.52 5.69
CA PHE A 14 -28.92 21.68 6.41
C PHE A 14 -28.42 20.47 5.60
N PHE A 15 -29.06 20.14 4.47
CA PHE A 15 -28.75 18.92 3.70
C PHE A 15 -27.75 19.14 2.54
N ILE A 16 -27.23 20.36 2.36
CA ILE A 16 -26.43 20.74 1.18
C ILE A 16 -24.90 20.67 1.42
N PHE A 17 -24.45 20.25 2.61
CA PHE A 17 -23.02 20.17 2.94
C PHE A 17 -22.53 18.74 3.17
N THR A 18 -22.99 17.76 2.39
CA THR A 18 -22.29 16.48 2.28
C THR A 18 -21.22 16.59 1.20
N THR A 19 -20.08 17.18 1.54
CA THR A 19 -18.87 17.03 0.71
C THR A 19 -18.46 15.57 0.77
N THR A 20 -18.80 14.80 -0.28
CA THR A 20 -18.14 13.53 -0.54
C THR A 20 -16.67 13.85 -0.84
N VAL A 21 -15.78 13.57 0.11
CA VAL A 21 -14.34 13.62 -0.14
C VAL A 21 -14.03 12.37 -0.97
N CYS A 22 -13.45 12.58 -2.15
CA CYS A 22 -12.98 11.48 -2.98
C CYS A 22 -11.52 11.21 -2.58
N ALA A 23 -11.30 10.12 -1.85
CA ALA A 23 -9.98 9.56 -1.65
C ALA A 23 -9.30 9.25 -2.99
N SER A 24 -8.35 10.09 -3.41
CA SER A 24 -7.47 9.75 -4.53
C SER A 24 -6.18 9.16 -3.99
N ASP A 25 -5.88 7.91 -4.37
CA ASP A 25 -4.60 7.27 -4.08
C ASP A 25 -3.47 8.08 -4.74
N CYS A 26 -2.56 8.65 -3.93
CA CYS A 26 -1.43 9.42 -4.45
C CYS A 26 -0.15 8.60 -4.42
N VAL A 27 0.55 8.55 -5.56
CA VAL A 27 1.86 7.92 -5.65
C VAL A 27 2.90 8.86 -5.04
N ALA A 28 3.47 8.45 -3.92
CA ALA A 28 4.40 9.27 -3.14
C ALA A 28 5.85 9.12 -3.59
N TYR A 29 6.21 7.94 -4.11
CA TYR A 29 7.60 7.59 -4.42
C TYR A 29 7.68 6.46 -5.44
N ASN A 30 8.64 6.55 -6.36
CA ASN A 30 9.02 5.49 -7.27
C ASN A 30 10.53 5.34 -7.33
N SER A 31 11.04 4.10 -7.32
CA SER A 31 12.44 3.79 -7.54
C SER A 31 12.64 2.54 -8.37
N MET A 32 13.83 2.44 -8.99
CA MET A 32 14.26 1.28 -9.75
C MET A 32 15.61 0.78 -9.26
N GLU A 33 15.77 -0.53 -9.17
CA GLU A 33 16.98 -1.23 -8.71
C GLU A 33 17.32 -2.32 -9.74
N TYR A 34 18.45 -2.19 -10.42
CA TYR A 34 18.91 -3.15 -11.43
C TYR A 34 19.74 -4.27 -10.80
N LEU A 35 19.60 -5.48 -11.32
CA LEU A 35 20.43 -6.64 -11.01
C LEU A 35 21.51 -6.85 -12.09
N GLU A 36 22.51 -7.67 -11.79
CA GLU A 36 23.66 -7.91 -12.68
C GLU A 36 23.27 -8.53 -14.03
N ASP A 37 22.21 -9.33 -14.06
CA ASP A 37 21.67 -9.96 -15.26
C ASP A 37 20.83 -8.99 -16.14
N GLY A 38 20.68 -7.74 -15.69
CA GLY A 38 19.91 -6.68 -16.33
C GLY A 38 18.41 -6.71 -16.04
N SER A 39 17.92 -7.67 -15.25
CA SER A 39 16.59 -7.60 -14.65
C SER A 39 16.53 -6.49 -13.59
N TYR A 40 15.33 -6.13 -13.13
CA TYR A 40 15.21 -5.02 -12.18
C TYR A 40 13.93 -5.09 -11.35
N PHE A 41 13.96 -4.40 -10.22
CA PHE A 41 12.78 -4.13 -9.39
C PHE A 41 12.33 -2.69 -9.56
N THR A 42 11.02 -2.47 -9.65
CA THR A 42 10.42 -1.13 -9.48
C THR A 42 9.63 -1.11 -8.19
N THR A 43 9.90 -0.15 -7.31
CA THR A 43 9.18 0.04 -6.06
C THR A 43 8.34 1.30 -6.12
N THR A 44 7.07 1.20 -5.75
CA THR A 44 6.11 2.30 -5.70
C THR A 44 5.48 2.35 -4.32
N VAL A 45 5.43 3.54 -3.71
CA VAL A 45 4.68 3.81 -2.49
C VAL A 45 3.39 4.53 -2.87
N THR A 46 2.25 3.94 -2.51
CA THR A 46 0.94 4.55 -2.71
C THR A 46 0.31 4.83 -1.36
N ASN A 47 -0.03 6.08 -1.14
CA ASN A 47 -0.81 6.46 0.03
C ASN A 47 -2.28 6.20 -0.28
N ASN A 48 -2.91 5.34 0.50
CA ASN A 48 -4.36 5.28 0.48
C ASN A 48 -4.87 6.54 1.15
N SER A 49 -5.50 7.41 0.38
CA SER A 49 -6.20 8.54 0.95
C SER A 49 -7.42 7.99 1.70
N GLU A 50 -7.61 8.45 2.94
CA GLU A 50 -8.82 8.30 3.76
C GLU A 50 -9.08 6.94 4.45
N ILE A 51 -8.88 6.90 5.78
CA ILE A 51 -9.93 7.25 6.75
C ILE A 51 -9.25 8.17 7.78
N ALA A 52 -9.14 9.46 7.47
CA ALA A 52 -8.97 10.44 8.52
C ALA A 52 -10.39 10.76 9.01
N THR A 53 -10.90 9.97 9.96
CA THR A 53 -11.88 10.60 10.84
C THR A 53 -11.13 11.74 11.50
N LEU A 54 -11.76 12.91 11.68
CA LEU A 54 -11.11 14.16 12.13
C LEU A 54 -10.36 14.04 13.49
N PHE A 55 -10.36 12.85 14.10
CA PHE A 55 -9.73 12.46 15.36
C PHE A 55 -8.92 11.14 15.30
N SER A 56 -8.77 10.47 14.13
CA SER A 56 -7.95 9.25 14.03
C SER A 56 -6.49 9.56 13.70
N ASN A 57 -5.64 9.35 14.69
CA ASN A 57 -4.18 9.24 14.56
C ASN A 57 -3.78 7.94 13.84
N VAL A 58 -4.50 7.53 12.79
CA VAL A 58 -4.34 6.24 12.08
C VAL A 58 -4.17 6.49 10.60
N ARG A 59 -3.15 5.89 9.98
CA ARG A 59 -2.91 5.95 8.54
C ARG A 59 -2.67 4.56 7.97
N SER A 60 -3.22 4.31 6.79
CA SER A 60 -2.87 3.13 6.01
C SER A 60 -2.25 3.54 4.68
N GLY A 61 -1.41 2.67 4.15
CA GLY A 61 -0.85 2.82 2.81
C GLY A 61 -0.26 1.51 2.36
N ASN A 62 0.23 1.50 1.12
CA ASN A 62 0.82 0.34 0.53
C ASN A 62 2.15 0.67 -0.15
N LYS A 63 3.05 -0.32 -0.17
CA LYS A 63 4.30 -0.26 -0.91
C LYS A 63 4.44 -1.53 -1.72
N THR A 64 4.59 -1.36 -3.02
CA THR A 64 4.63 -2.46 -3.97
C THR A 64 5.98 -2.48 -4.64
N THR A 65 6.64 -3.64 -4.63
CA THR A 65 7.80 -3.90 -5.49
C THR A 65 7.42 -4.91 -6.55
N THR A 66 7.64 -4.56 -7.81
CA THR A 66 7.41 -5.42 -8.98
C THR A 66 8.74 -5.82 -9.57
N TYR A 67 8.93 -7.10 -9.84
CA TYR A 67 10.09 -7.65 -10.52
C TYR A 67 9.85 -7.72 -12.04
N TYR A 68 10.84 -7.27 -12.81
CA TYR A 68 10.81 -7.20 -14.26
C TYR A 68 11.97 -7.98 -14.87
N SER A 69 11.74 -8.60 -16.03
CA SER A 69 12.82 -9.12 -16.85
C SER A 69 13.66 -8.00 -17.45
N ARG A 70 14.86 -8.33 -17.94
CA ARG A 70 15.71 -7.41 -18.73
C ARG A 70 14.99 -6.78 -19.93
N SER A 71 14.01 -7.48 -20.50
CA SER A 71 13.19 -7.01 -21.62
C SER A 71 12.02 -6.12 -21.20
N GLY A 72 11.85 -5.82 -19.91
CA GLY A 72 10.80 -4.96 -19.38
C GLY A 72 9.45 -5.63 -19.11
N ASN A 73 9.39 -6.97 -19.10
CA ASN A 73 8.14 -7.68 -18.80
C ASN A 73 7.96 -7.83 -17.29
N LYS A 74 6.76 -7.52 -16.77
CA LYS A 74 6.39 -7.82 -15.38
C LYS A 74 6.40 -9.33 -15.16
N LEU A 75 7.04 -9.77 -14.08
CA LEU A 75 7.15 -11.20 -13.74
C LEU A 75 6.25 -11.52 -12.55
N TRP A 76 6.49 -10.86 -11.42
CA TRP A 76 5.68 -10.96 -10.21
C TRP A 76 5.85 -9.69 -9.37
N SER A 77 4.96 -9.49 -8.40
CA SER A 77 5.04 -8.38 -7.45
C SER A 77 4.70 -8.82 -6.03
N VAL A 78 5.18 -8.04 -5.08
CA VAL A 78 4.82 -8.12 -3.67
C VAL A 78 4.43 -6.74 -3.18
N THR A 79 3.32 -6.69 -2.47
CA THR A 79 2.78 -5.48 -1.86
C THR A 79 2.67 -5.69 -0.36
N VAL A 80 3.25 -4.78 0.41
CA VAL A 80 2.95 -4.65 1.84
C VAL A 80 1.85 -3.60 2.00
N THR A 81 0.81 -3.93 2.74
CA THR A 81 -0.18 -2.97 3.22
C THR A 81 -0.02 -2.84 4.72
N GLY A 82 0.36 -1.64 5.16
CA GLY A 82 0.55 -1.31 6.56
C GLY A 82 -0.53 -0.39 7.08
N THR A 83 -0.94 -0.60 8.34
CA THR A 83 -1.74 0.36 9.11
C THR A 83 -0.95 0.79 10.33
N PHE A 84 -0.87 2.10 10.54
CA PHE A 84 -0.02 2.73 11.53
C PHE A 84 -0.82 3.70 12.40
N THR A 85 -0.45 3.81 13.67
CA THR A 85 -0.78 4.95 14.51
C THR A 85 0.35 5.97 14.50
N TYR A 86 0.05 7.27 14.52
CA TYR A 86 1.02 8.37 14.49
C TYR A 86 0.52 9.57 15.30
N GLY A 87 1.34 10.58 15.60
CA GLY A 87 0.89 11.77 16.35
C GLY A 87 0.54 11.57 17.84
N THR A 88 0.60 10.34 18.36
CA THR A 88 0.49 10.07 19.81
C THR A 88 1.86 10.19 20.48
N GLY A 89 2.20 11.42 20.89
CA GLY A 89 3.53 11.75 21.43
C GLY A 89 4.60 11.76 20.33
N SER A 90 5.83 11.34 20.65
CA SER A 90 6.97 11.36 19.70
C SER A 90 7.17 10.06 18.93
N ARG A 91 6.12 9.25 18.71
CA ARG A 91 6.24 7.89 18.15
C ARG A 91 5.16 7.59 17.12
N ALA A 92 5.52 6.76 16.14
CA ALA A 92 4.58 6.06 15.26
C ALA A 92 4.69 4.56 15.52
N THR A 93 3.60 3.82 15.31
CA THR A 93 3.55 2.36 15.54
C THR A 93 2.80 1.66 14.44
N CYS A 94 3.38 0.61 13.86
CA CYS A 94 2.70 -0.30 12.97
C CYS A 94 1.78 -1.21 13.77
N ILE A 95 0.47 -1.08 13.56
CA ILE A 95 -0.53 -1.90 14.25
C ILE A 95 -0.94 -3.12 13.41
N LYS A 96 -0.90 -3.02 12.09
CA LYS A 96 -1.22 -4.10 11.15
C LYS A 96 -0.25 -4.11 9.96
N SER A 97 0.12 -5.30 9.50
CA SER A 97 0.88 -5.54 8.27
C SER A 97 0.27 -6.74 7.56
N THR A 98 0.04 -6.61 6.25
CA THR A 98 -0.45 -7.70 5.40
C THR A 98 0.34 -7.74 4.11
N VAL A 99 0.49 -8.93 3.55
CA VAL A 99 1.15 -9.17 2.26
C VAL A 99 0.10 -9.53 1.21
N SER A 100 0.26 -8.98 0.01
CA SER A 100 -0.38 -9.48 -1.20
C SER A 100 0.66 -9.63 -2.30
N THR A 101 0.38 -10.50 -3.25
CA THR A 101 1.30 -10.81 -4.35
C THR A 101 0.54 -10.95 -5.66
N ASN A 102 1.21 -10.67 -6.77
CA ASN A 102 0.67 -10.93 -8.10
C ASN A 102 1.71 -11.64 -8.95
N VAL A 103 1.25 -12.51 -9.86
CA VAL A 103 2.09 -13.23 -10.82
C VAL A 103 1.59 -12.89 -12.21
N TYR A 104 2.47 -12.33 -13.02
CA TYR A 104 2.14 -11.86 -14.37
C TYR A 104 2.68 -12.80 -15.45
N SER A 105 3.77 -13.51 -15.15
CA SER A 105 4.40 -14.47 -16.05
C SER A 105 4.04 -15.91 -15.68
N SER A 106 3.64 -16.71 -16.67
CA SER A 106 3.26 -18.11 -16.48
C SER A 106 4.41 -19.03 -16.04
N SER A 107 5.65 -18.63 -16.27
CA SER A 107 6.84 -19.37 -15.83
C SER A 107 7.24 -19.08 -14.39
N TRP A 108 6.64 -18.06 -13.75
CA TRP A 108 6.92 -17.70 -12.37
C TRP A 108 5.81 -18.15 -11.44
N ARG A 109 6.16 -18.45 -10.18
CA ARG A 109 5.21 -18.75 -9.10
C ARG A 109 5.71 -18.13 -7.80
N ILE A 110 4.80 -17.65 -6.96
CA ILE A 110 5.13 -17.30 -5.58
C ILE A 110 5.14 -18.58 -4.75
N THR A 111 6.28 -18.92 -4.17
CA THR A 111 6.47 -20.13 -3.36
C THR A 111 6.45 -19.85 -1.86
N ASN A 112 6.72 -18.60 -1.48
CA ASN A 112 6.61 -18.15 -0.10
C ASN A 112 6.16 -16.69 -0.04
N SER A 113 5.35 -16.36 0.95
CA SER A 113 5.01 -14.98 1.29
C SER A 113 4.74 -14.85 2.78
N SER A 114 5.18 -13.74 3.36
CA SER A 114 4.96 -13.43 4.78
C SER A 114 4.87 -11.94 5.01
N ALA A 115 4.15 -11.55 6.06
CA ALA A 115 4.07 -10.19 6.55
C ALA A 115 4.54 -10.14 8.00
N SER A 116 5.27 -9.09 8.34
CA SER A 116 5.70 -8.82 9.70
C SER A 116 5.53 -7.35 10.04
N LYS A 117 5.57 -7.06 11.34
CA LYS A 117 5.54 -5.71 11.88
C LYS A 117 6.60 -5.56 12.96
N ASN A 118 7.28 -4.42 12.98
CA ASN A 118 8.24 -4.08 14.02
C ASN A 118 8.32 -2.56 14.20
N GLY A 119 8.07 -2.06 15.42
CA GLY A 119 8.05 -0.62 15.68
C GLY A 119 7.08 0.10 14.76
N ASN A 120 7.59 1.01 13.94
CA ASN A 120 6.86 1.78 12.93
C ASN A 120 6.97 1.22 11.50
N ASN A 121 7.40 -0.04 11.34
CA ASN A 121 7.62 -0.70 10.06
C ASN A 121 6.62 -1.83 9.83
N ALA A 122 5.98 -1.81 8.65
CA ALA A 122 5.28 -2.95 8.07
C ALA A 122 6.17 -3.55 6.98
N SER A 123 6.48 -4.84 7.08
CA SER A 123 7.29 -5.54 6.07
C SER A 123 6.50 -6.67 5.44
N ALA A 124 6.71 -6.89 4.14
CA ALA A 124 6.29 -8.10 3.43
C ALA A 124 7.49 -8.71 2.71
N THR A 125 7.64 -10.02 2.80
CA THR A 125 8.66 -10.77 2.08
C THR A 125 7.99 -11.79 1.19
N SER A 126 8.41 -11.86 -0.07
CA SER A 126 7.95 -12.89 -1.01
C SER A 126 9.09 -13.48 -1.81
N THR A 127 8.97 -14.77 -2.13
CA THR A 127 9.91 -15.51 -2.97
C THR A 127 9.19 -15.91 -4.26
N GLY A 128 9.67 -15.38 -5.39
CA GLY A 128 9.28 -15.82 -6.72
C GLY A 128 10.24 -16.90 -7.22
N THR A 129 9.71 -18.01 -7.71
CA THR A 129 10.49 -19.12 -8.27
C THR A 129 10.16 -19.28 -9.75
N LEU A 130 11.20 -19.33 -10.57
CA LEU A 130 11.12 -19.58 -12.00
C LEU A 130 11.08 -21.09 -12.26
N TYR A 131 10.14 -21.51 -13.09
CA TYR A 131 9.95 -22.89 -13.50
C TYR A 131 10.17 -23.06 -15.01
N ARG A 132 10.83 -24.15 -15.37
CA ARG A 132 10.88 -24.68 -16.74
C ARG A 132 10.42 -26.12 -16.71
N ASN A 133 9.38 -26.46 -17.47
CA ASN A 133 8.79 -27.81 -17.50
C ASN A 133 8.51 -28.36 -16.08
N SER A 134 7.89 -27.55 -15.22
CA SER A 134 7.58 -27.89 -13.82
C SER A 134 8.78 -28.10 -12.88
N THR A 135 10.00 -27.90 -13.36
CA THR A 135 11.22 -27.95 -12.53
C THR A 135 11.60 -26.52 -12.10
N PRO A 136 11.81 -26.26 -10.80
CA PRO A 136 12.32 -24.97 -10.34
C PRO A 136 13.77 -24.81 -10.78
N ILE A 137 14.09 -23.70 -11.43
CA ILE A 137 15.45 -23.43 -11.94
C ILE A 137 16.10 -22.20 -11.34
N ASP A 138 15.33 -21.28 -10.77
CA ASP A 138 15.83 -20.09 -10.09
C ASP A 138 14.81 -19.57 -9.08
N SER A 139 15.27 -18.83 -8.07
CA SER A 139 14.41 -18.20 -7.07
C SER A 139 14.97 -16.87 -6.60
N ILE A 140 14.09 -15.88 -6.49
CA ILE A 140 14.44 -14.53 -6.06
C ILE A 140 13.51 -14.14 -4.92
N THR A 141 14.10 -13.73 -3.79
CA THR A 141 13.36 -13.26 -2.62
C THR A 141 13.51 -11.75 -2.48
N LYS A 142 12.40 -11.06 -2.24
CA LYS A 142 12.38 -9.62 -2.00
C LYS A 142 11.58 -9.29 -0.75
N THR A 143 12.15 -8.44 0.11
CA THR A 143 11.47 -7.83 1.24
C THR A 143 11.18 -6.37 0.95
N VAL A 144 9.93 -5.96 1.16
CA VAL A 144 9.46 -4.59 1.02
C VAL A 144 9.04 -4.09 2.38
N THR A 145 9.55 -2.93 2.78
CA THR A 145 9.21 -2.30 4.06
C THR A 145 8.60 -0.92 3.84
N LEU A 146 7.40 -0.74 4.39
CA LEU A 146 6.69 0.51 4.50
C LEU A 146 6.84 1.04 5.93
N THR A 147 7.34 2.26 6.05
CA THR A 147 7.61 2.92 7.33
C THR A 147 6.67 4.10 7.52
N CYS A 148 6.20 4.32 8.74
CA CYS A 148 5.45 5.52 9.11
C CYS A 148 6.25 6.42 10.04
N SER A 149 6.39 7.69 9.70
CA SER A 149 7.00 8.70 10.57
C SER A 149 6.03 9.17 11.66
N VAL A 150 6.56 9.85 12.68
CA VAL A 150 5.77 10.44 13.78
C VAL A 150 4.69 11.43 13.29
N ASN A 151 4.93 12.06 12.14
CA ASN A 151 4.02 13.00 11.48
C ASN A 151 3.04 12.31 10.52
N GLY A 152 3.05 10.99 10.44
CA GLY A 152 2.17 10.22 9.55
C GLY A 152 2.62 10.18 8.10
N ASN A 153 3.85 10.58 7.77
CA ASN A 153 4.40 10.38 6.42
C ASN A 153 4.82 8.93 6.21
N LEU A 154 4.45 8.36 5.06
CA LEU A 154 4.78 6.99 4.68
C LEU A 154 5.94 6.96 3.69
N SER A 155 6.87 6.01 3.86
CA SER A 155 8.04 5.82 3.01
C SER A 155 8.43 4.37 2.84
#